data_AF-A0A9E2KTG2-F1
#
_entry.id   AF-A0A9E2KTG2-F1
#
_cell.length_a   1.000
_cell.length_b   1.000
_cell.length_c   1.000
_cell.angle_alpha   90.00
_cell.angle_beta   90.00
_cell.angle_gamma   90.00
#
_symmetry.space_group_name_H-M   'P 1'
#
loop_
_entity.id
_entity.type
_entity.pdbx_description
1 polymer ?
#
loop_
_entity_poly.entity_id
_entity_poly.type
_entity_poly.pdbx_seq_one_letter_code
_entity_poly.pdbx_strand_id
1 'polypeptide(L)'
;SFIRQAAAGSELVDHDVRIHNAMQKVYGLADWTIPQKKWLKRIENQLISSTVLGPNAEKAFDDNYFFKRHGGYKQIKKIFPENADQIIYVLNENLYV
;
A
#
# COMPACT_ATOMS: atom_id res chain seq x y z
N SER A 1 17.05 9.30 23.02
CA SER A 1 15.68 9.83 23.15
C SER A 1 15.12 10.15 21.78
N PHE A 2 14.17 9.37 21.27
CA PHE A 2 13.43 9.72 20.05
C PHE A 2 12.09 10.30 20.45
N ILE A 3 12.00 11.62 20.48
CA ILE A 3 10.73 12.32 20.65
C ILE A 3 9.97 12.19 19.33
N ARG A 4 8.88 11.40 19.30
CA ARG A 4 7.87 11.55 18.27
C ARG A 4 6.93 12.67 18.71
N GLN A 5 7.19 13.86 18.21
CA GLN A 5 6.24 14.97 18.22
C GLN A 5 5.68 15.11 16.80
N ALA A 6 4.39 14.81 16.66
CA ALA A 6 3.46 15.31 15.65
C ALA A 6 2.08 14.77 16.07
N ALA A 7 0.99 15.53 16.13
CA ALA A 7 0.79 16.96 15.92
C ALA A 7 -0.53 17.35 16.63
N ALA A 8 -0.63 18.63 16.94
CA ALA A 8 -1.82 19.27 17.48
C ALA A 8 -2.98 19.21 16.49
N GLY A 9 -4.21 19.18 17.02
CA GLY A 9 -5.43 19.00 16.25
C GLY A 9 -5.74 20.11 15.26
N SER A 10 -6.14 19.72 14.05
CA SER A 10 -7.28 20.28 13.29
C SER A 10 -7.51 19.41 12.04
N GLU A 11 -8.73 18.88 11.90
CA GLU A 11 -9.37 18.36 10.66
C GLU A 11 -8.58 17.41 9.72
N LEU A 12 -7.72 16.56 10.26
CA LEU A 12 -6.97 15.57 9.49
C LEU A 12 -7.48 14.18 9.82
N VAL A 13 -8.05 13.48 8.83
CA VAL A 13 -8.27 12.03 8.94
C VAL A 13 -6.94 11.40 9.34
N ASP A 14 -6.93 10.64 10.43
CA ASP A 14 -5.73 9.94 10.91
C ASP A 14 -5.08 9.20 9.75
N HIS A 15 -3.75 9.22 9.69
CA HIS A 15 -2.99 8.61 8.60
C HIS A 15 -3.39 7.14 8.40
N ASP A 16 -3.62 6.42 9.50
CA ASP A 16 -4.07 5.04 9.50
C ASP A 16 -5.49 4.90 8.93
N VAL A 17 -6.38 5.86 9.18
CA VAL A 17 -7.73 5.89 8.61
C VAL A 17 -7.68 6.17 7.10
N ARG A 18 -6.77 7.04 6.62
CA ARG A 18 -6.55 7.24 5.17
C ARG A 18 -6.06 5.97 4.50
N ILE A 19 -5.10 5.28 5.10
CA ILE A 19 -4.63 3.97 4.62
C ILE A 19 -5.77 2.96 4.59
N HIS A 20 -6.55 2.86 5.66
CA HIS A 20 -7.65 1.93 5.71
C HIS A 20 -8.69 2.21 4.61
N ASN A 21 -9.06 3.47 4.42
CA ASN A 21 -9.99 3.87 3.37
C ASN A 21 -9.46 3.58 1.96
N ALA A 22 -8.18 3.85 1.70
CA ALA A 22 -7.53 3.51 0.44
C ALA A 22 -7.52 1.99 0.20
N MET A 23 -7.21 1.21 1.22
CA MET A 23 -7.21 -0.25 1.14
C MET A 23 -8.61 -0.83 0.95
N GLN A 24 -9.66 -0.25 1.55
CA GLN A 24 -11.04 -0.68 1.28
C GLN A 24 -11.41 -0.52 -0.20
N LYS A 25 -10.98 0.58 -0.85
CA LYS A 25 -11.14 0.75 -2.30
C LYS A 25 -10.42 -0.34 -3.08
N VAL A 26 -9.18 -0.66 -2.71
CA VAL A 26 -8.40 -1.76 -3.33
C VAL A 26 -9.09 -3.11 -3.14
N TYR A 27 -9.61 -3.41 -1.95
CA TYR A 27 -10.35 -4.65 -1.69
C TYR A 27 -11.62 -4.77 -2.54
N GLY A 28 -12.24 -3.65 -2.91
CA GLY A 28 -13.42 -3.58 -3.79
C GLY A 28 -13.15 -3.60 -5.29
N LEU A 29 -11.89 -3.56 -5.75
CA LEU A 29 -11.56 -3.55 -7.19
C LEU A 29 -11.90 -4.86 -7.91
N ALA A 30 -11.84 -6.00 -7.20
CA ALA A 30 -12.07 -7.32 -7.77
C ALA A 30 -12.36 -8.37 -6.68
N ASP A 31 -12.85 -9.53 -7.10
CA ASP A 31 -12.96 -10.70 -6.24
C ASP A 31 -11.60 -11.36 -6.02
N TRP A 32 -10.93 -10.97 -4.94
CA TRP A 32 -9.60 -11.46 -4.62
C TRP A 32 -9.60 -12.90 -4.10
N THR A 33 -8.71 -13.71 -4.65
CA THR A 33 -8.36 -15.04 -4.11
C THR A 33 -7.70 -14.94 -2.74
N ILE A 34 -7.65 -16.05 -1.99
CA ILE A 34 -7.01 -16.09 -0.66
C ILE A 34 -5.54 -15.62 -0.72
N PRO A 35 -4.69 -16.06 -1.67
CA PRO A 35 -3.32 -15.55 -1.79
C PRO A 35 -3.25 -14.04 -2.08
N GLN A 36 -4.13 -13.52 -2.93
CA GLN A 36 -4.20 -12.09 -3.24
C GLN A 36 -4.60 -11.28 -2.00
N LYS A 37 -5.62 -11.70 -1.25
CA LYS A 37 -6.02 -11.04 0.01
C LYS A 37 -4.89 -11.01 1.03
N LYS A 38 -4.11 -12.09 1.16
CA LYS A 38 -2.92 -12.13 2.03
C LYS A 38 -1.87 -11.11 1.60
N TRP A 39 -1.68 -10.91 0.29
CA TRP A 39 -0.77 -9.90 -0.23
C TRP A 39 -1.27 -8.48 -0.05
N LEU A 40 -2.56 -8.23 -0.28
CA LEU A 40 -3.18 -6.93 0.04
C LEU A 40 -3.01 -6.59 1.52
N LYS A 41 -3.18 -7.56 2.42
CA LYS A 41 -2.95 -7.34 3.86
C LYS A 41 -1.49 -6.99 4.18
N ARG A 42 -0.53 -7.57 3.46
CA ARG A 42 0.89 -7.20 3.59
C ARG A 42 1.15 -5.77 3.12
N ILE A 43 0.49 -5.34 2.04
CA ILE A 43 0.58 -3.96 1.55
C ILE A 43 0.02 -3.00 2.60
N GLU A 44 -1.17 -3.27 3.14
CA GLU A 44 -1.79 -2.46 4.21
C GLU A 44 -0.87 -2.35 5.45
N ASN A 45 -0.36 -3.48 5.95
CA ASN A 45 0.54 -3.47 7.11
C ASN A 45 1.84 -2.70 6.83
N GLN A 46 2.36 -2.81 5.61
CA GLN A 46 3.55 -2.08 5.20
C GLN A 46 3.29 -0.57 5.13
N LEU A 47 2.13 -0.15 4.63
CA LEU A 47 1.72 1.26 4.58
C LEU A 47 1.58 1.87 5.98
N ILE A 48 0.98 1.14 6.92
CA ILE A 48 0.87 1.57 8.33
C ILE A 48 2.27 1.71 8.96
N SER A 49 3.20 0.82 8.60
CA SER A 49 4.57 0.85 9.14
C SER A 49 5.46 1.90 8.47
N SER A 50 5.25 2.17 7.18
CA SER A 50 6.01 3.12 6.37
C SER A 50 5.17 3.58 5.19
N THR A 51 4.98 4.88 5.13
CA THR A 51 3.89 5.50 4.37
C THR A 51 4.23 5.79 2.93
N VAL A 52 5.38 5.38 2.40
CA VAL A 52 5.85 5.77 1.04
C VAL A 52 5.88 4.56 0.11
N LEU A 53 5.07 4.65 -0.94
CA LEU A 53 5.15 3.81 -2.13
C LEU A 53 5.89 4.56 -3.25
N GLY A 54 6.44 3.80 -4.19
CA GLY A 54 6.98 4.37 -5.43
C GLY A 54 5.86 4.90 -6.34
N PRO A 55 6.21 5.70 -7.38
CA PRO A 55 5.23 6.31 -8.28
C PRO A 55 4.43 5.30 -9.13
N ASN A 56 4.93 4.08 -9.28
CA ASN A 56 4.29 2.99 -10.01
C ASN A 56 4.58 1.64 -9.33
N ALA A 57 3.98 0.55 -9.81
CA ALA A 57 4.13 -0.75 -9.19
C ALA A 57 5.57 -1.27 -9.20
N GLU A 58 6.30 -1.14 -10.32
CA GLU A 58 7.69 -1.57 -10.37
C GLU A 58 8.52 -0.94 -9.26
N LYS A 59 8.47 0.39 -9.14
CA LYS A 59 9.18 1.15 -8.10
C LYS A 59 8.69 0.82 -6.70
N ALA A 60 7.37 0.72 -6.50
CA ALA A 60 6.79 0.40 -5.21
C ALA A 60 7.26 -0.97 -4.68
N PHE A 61 7.42 -1.96 -5.55
CA PHE A 61 7.75 -3.33 -5.12
C PHE A 61 9.25 -3.68 -5.22
N ASP A 62 10.05 -3.02 -6.08
CA ASP A 62 11.49 -3.31 -6.23
C ASP A 62 12.41 -2.36 -5.44
N ASP A 63 11.99 -1.13 -5.18
CA ASP A 63 12.80 -0.18 -4.39
C ASP A 63 12.53 -0.34 -2.88
N ASN A 64 11.36 -0.90 -2.51
CA ASN A 64 11.04 -1.22 -1.12
C ASN A 64 11.62 -2.58 -0.71
N TYR A 65 12.59 -2.57 0.23
CA TYR A 65 13.24 -3.78 0.72
C TYR A 65 12.27 -4.85 1.26
N PHE A 66 11.18 -4.44 1.91
CA PHE A 66 10.17 -5.36 2.45
C PHE A 66 9.45 -6.14 1.34
N PHE A 67 9.15 -5.53 0.20
CA PHE A 67 8.55 -6.24 -0.92
C PHE A 67 9.58 -7.00 -1.75
N LYS A 68 10.78 -6.43 -1.93
CA LYS A 68 11.89 -7.06 -2.65
C LYS A 68 12.28 -8.41 -2.06
N ARG A 69 12.35 -8.54 -0.73
CA ARG A 69 12.60 -9.83 -0.05
C ARG A 69 11.48 -10.86 -0.24
N HIS A 70 10.30 -10.42 -0.68
CA HIS A 70 9.18 -11.27 -1.04
C HIS A 70 9.04 -11.45 -2.56
N GLY A 71 10.08 -11.14 -3.34
CA GLY A 71 10.15 -11.37 -4.78
C GLY A 71 9.81 -10.14 -5.64
N GLY A 72 9.59 -8.98 -5.01
CA GLY A 72 9.47 -7.69 -5.68
C GLY A 72 8.37 -7.62 -6.74
N TYR A 73 8.57 -6.78 -7.74
CA TYR A 73 7.61 -6.54 -8.81
C TYR A 73 7.30 -7.81 -9.63
N LYS A 74 8.30 -8.65 -9.86
CA LYS A 74 8.08 -9.93 -10.57
C LYS A 74 7.08 -10.82 -9.83
N GLN A 75 7.17 -10.88 -8.50
CA GLN A 75 6.22 -11.65 -7.71
C GLN A 75 4.84 -11.00 -7.71
N ILE A 76 4.75 -9.66 -7.61
CA ILE A 76 3.46 -8.98 -7.62
C ILE A 76 2.71 -9.20 -8.94
N LYS A 77 3.40 -9.17 -10.08
CA LYS A 77 2.79 -9.44 -11.39
C LYS A 77 2.30 -10.88 -11.53
N LYS A 78 2.86 -11.84 -10.80
CA LYS A 78 2.31 -13.21 -10.77
C LYS A 78 1.02 -13.30 -9.96
N ILE A 79 0.91 -12.50 -8.89
CA ILE A 79 -0.24 -12.53 -7.98
C ILE A 79 -1.38 -11.64 -8.52
N PHE A 80 -1.03 -10.52 -9.14
CA PHE A 80 -1.94 -9.51 -9.68
C PHE A 80 -1.56 -9.19 -11.14
N PRO A 81 -1.71 -10.14 -12.08
CA PRO A 81 -1.28 -9.98 -13.47
C PRO A 81 -1.85 -8.71 -14.13
N GLU A 82 -3.15 -8.48 -13.96
CA GLU A 82 -3.87 -7.36 -14.56
C GLU A 82 -4.05 -6.15 -13.63
N ASN A 83 -3.74 -6.31 -12.33
CA ASN A 83 -4.16 -5.34 -11.30
C ASN A 83 -3.00 -4.68 -10.54
N ALA A 84 -1.75 -5.10 -10.73
CA ALA A 84 -0.61 -4.57 -9.97
C ALA A 84 -0.51 -3.03 -10.05
N ASP A 85 -0.60 -2.48 -11.27
CA ASP A 85 -0.53 -1.04 -11.50
C ASP A 85 -1.77 -0.30 -10.98
N GLN A 86 -2.96 -0.88 -11.20
CA GLN A 86 -4.22 -0.31 -10.71
C GLN A 86 -4.25 -0.20 -9.18
N ILE A 87 -3.73 -1.20 -8.47
CA ILE A 87 -3.63 -1.18 -7.01
C ILE A 87 -2.79 0.01 -6.55
N ILE A 88 -1.61 0.22 -7.14
CA ILE A 88 -0.71 1.30 -6.75
C ILE A 88 -1.27 2.67 -7.14
N TYR A 89 -1.90 2.78 -8.30
CA TYR A 89 -2.61 3.97 -8.71
C TYR A 89 -3.66 4.38 -7.68
N VAL A 90 -4.57 3.46 -7.30
CA VAL A 90 -5.61 3.73 -6.29
C VAL A 90 -4.99 4.11 -4.95
N LEU A 91 -3.93 3.44 -4.51
CA LEU A 91 -3.27 3.80 -3.25
C LEU A 91 -2.66 5.21 -3.31
N ASN A 92 -1.93 5.54 -4.37
CA ASN A 92 -1.29 6.84 -4.51
C ASN A 92 -2.31 7.99 -4.54
N GLU A 93 -3.40 7.83 -5.31
CA GLU A 93 -4.49 8.81 -5.42
C GLU A 93 -5.22 9.07 -4.09
N ASN A 94 -5.15 8.13 -3.14
CA ASN A 94 -5.84 8.28 -1.85
C ASN A 94 -4.89 8.63 -0.71
N LEU A 95 -3.57 8.51 -0.90
CA LEU A 95 -2.57 8.73 0.13
C LEU A 95 -1.71 9.97 -0.06
N TYR A 96 -1.46 10.42 -1.30
CA TYR A 96 -0.52 11.51 -1.58
C TYR A 96 -1.13 12.70 -2.34
N VAL A 97 -2.45 12.68 -2.55
CA VAL A 97 -3.23 13.81 -3.05
C VAL A 97 -3.61 14.72 -1.89
#